data_AF-X1JKQ3-F1
#
_entry.id   AF-X1JKQ3-F1
#
_cell.length_a   1.000
_cell.length_b   1.000
_cell.length_c   1.000
_cell.angle_alpha   90.00
_cell.angle_beta   90.00
_cell.angle_gamma   90.00
#
_symmetry.space_group_name_H-M   'P 1'
#
loop_
_entity.id
_entity.type
_entity.pdbx_description
1 polymer ?
#
loop_
_entity_poly.entity_id
_entity_poly.type
_entity_poly.pdbx_seq_one_letter_code
_entity_poly.pdbx_strand_id
1 'polypeptide(L)' 'MENITFIREIVFPPVLEGALVTLKLIALSIPLGLISGILIAVGRVYGNKLISSFCTVYTLFFRGTPLLVL' A
#
# COMPACT_ATOMS: atom_id res chain seq x y z
N MET A 1 5.72 30.37 -26.92
CA MET A 1 6.71 29.96 -25.89
C MET A 1 6.12 29.98 -24.48
N GLU A 2 5.04 30.72 -24.20
CA GLU A 2 4.37 30.79 -22.88
C GLU A 2 3.90 29.45 -22.30
N ASN A 3 3.47 28.49 -23.15
CA ASN A 3 3.00 27.18 -22.67
C ASN A 3 4.11 26.34 -22.03
N ILE A 4 5.35 26.43 -22.52
CA ILE A 4 6.47 25.65 -22.00
C ILE A 4 6.93 26.21 -20.65
N THR A 5 6.97 27.54 -20.51
CA THR A 5 7.27 28.22 -19.25
C THR A 5 6.18 27.96 -18.21
N PHE A 6 4.90 27.99 -18.59
CA PHE A 6 3.78 27.64 -17.69
C PHE A 6 3.91 26.23 -17.12
N ILE A 7 4.18 25.22 -17.96
CA ILE A 7 4.34 23.84 -17.51
C ILE A 7 5.55 23.72 -16.56
N ARG A 8 6.68 24.34 -16.91
CA ARG A 8 7.93 24.21 -16.14
C ARG A 8 7.89 24.92 -14.79
N GLU A 9 7.28 26.09 -14.72
CA GLU A 9 7.30 26.92 -13.50
C GLU A 9 6.13 26.64 -12.57
N ILE A 10 4.94 26.33 -13.12
CA ILE A 10 3.72 26.22 -12.31
C ILE A 10 3.33 24.75 -12.10
N VAL A 11 3.40 23.91 -13.13
CA VAL A 11 2.89 22.53 -13.05
C VAL A 11 3.95 21.54 -12.55
N PHE A 12 5.19 21.69 -13.01
CA PHE A 12 6.26 20.73 -12.72
C PHE A 12 6.63 20.61 -11.22
N PRO A 13 6.76 21.72 -10.45
CA PRO A 13 7.11 21.63 -9.04
C PRO A 13 6.11 20.85 -8.16
N PRO A 14 4.79 21.13 -8.19
CA PRO A 14 3.83 20.40 -7.35
C PRO A 14 3.65 18.94 -7.77
N VAL A 15 3.77 18.63 -9.07
CA VAL A 15 3.72 17.23 -9.56
C VAL A 15 4.94 16.45 -9.07
N LEU A 16 6.12 17.07 -9.11
CA LEU A 16 7.35 16.45 -8.60
C LEU A 16 7.27 16.24 -7.09
N GLU A 17 6.72 17.20 -6.34
CA GLU A 17 6.49 17.07 -4.91
C GLU A 17 5.51 15.92 -4.60
N GLY A 18 4.38 15.85 -5.31
CA GLY A 18 3.41 14.75 -5.18
C GLY A 18 4.01 13.38 -5.52
N ALA A 19 4.87 13.31 -6.54
CA ALA A 19 5.59 12.09 -6.89
C ALA A 19 6.55 11.67 -5.77
N LEU A 20 7.28 12.61 -5.17
CA LEU A 20 8.16 12.33 -4.02
C LEU A 20 7.39 11.87 -2.79
N VAL A 21 6.23 12.46 -2.51
CA VAL A 21 5.35 12.01 -1.41
C VAL A 21 4.86 10.58 -1.67
N THR A 22 4.42 10.28 -2.89
CA THR A 22 3.99 8.93 -3.29
C THR A 22 5.11 7.92 -3.10
N LEU A 23 6.34 8.26 -3.51
CA LEU A 23 7.50 7.40 -3.36
C LEU A 23 7.84 7.14 -1.89
N LYS A 24 7.74 8.17 -1.03
CA LYS A 24 7.92 8.02 0.43
C LYS A 24 6.86 7.10 1.04
N LEU A 25 5.60 7.25 0.64
CA LEU A 25 4.52 6.39 1.10
C LEU A 25 4.77 4.93 0.68
N ILE A 26 5.08 4.69 -0.59
CA ILE A 26 5.41 3.35 -1.10
C ILE A 26 6.57 2.74 -0.31
N ALA A 27 7.65 3.49 -0.12
CA ALA A 27 8.84 3.02 0.58
C ALA A 27 8.56 2.58 2.02
N LEU A 28 7.59 3.19 2.70
CA LEU A 28 7.19 2.82 4.06
C LEU A 28 6.10 1.74 4.08
N SER A 29 5.12 1.80 3.17
CA SER A 29 3.99 0.88 3.15
C SER A 29 4.37 -0.52 2.68
N ILE A 30 5.23 -0.66 1.67
CA ILE A 30 5.67 -1.97 1.15
C ILE A 30 6.29 -2.85 2.25
N PRO A 31 7.33 -2.42 2.99
CA PRO A 31 7.95 -3.29 3.98
C PRO A 31 6.99 -3.68 5.10
N LEU A 32 6.13 -2.76 5.55
CA LEU A 32 5.12 -3.06 6.58
C LEU A 32 4.08 -4.06 6.06
N GLY A 33 3.59 -3.89 4.83
CA GLY A 33 2.69 -4.82 4.18
C GLY A 33 3.32 -6.21 3.96
N LEU A 34 4.61 -6.24 3.63
CA LEU A 34 5.34 -7.48 3.40
C LEU A 34 5.56 -8.24 4.72
N ILE A 35 6.02 -7.56 5.77
CA ILE A 35 6.24 -8.17 7.09
C ILE A 35 4.92 -8.72 7.65
N SER A 36 3.87 -7.91 7.64
CA SER A 36 2.56 -8.34 8.13
C SER A 36 2.00 -9.49 7.29
N GLY A 37 2.11 -9.42 5.96
CA GLY A 37 1.68 -10.48 5.04
C GLY A 37 2.41 -11.81 5.28
N ILE A 38 3.72 -11.77 5.51
CA ILE A 38 4.52 -12.97 5.82
C ILE A 38 4.08 -13.58 7.15
N LEU A 39 3.93 -12.77 8.21
CA LEU A 39 3.48 -13.26 9.52
C LEU A 39 2.12 -13.96 9.43
N ILE A 40 1.18 -13.38 8.69
CA ILE A 40 -0.16 -13.96 8.50
C ILE A 40 -0.09 -15.24 7.65
N ALA A 41 0.73 -15.27 6.59
CA ALA A 41 0.92 -16.44 5.76
C ALA A 41 1.50 -17.61 6.56
N VAL A 42 2.51 -17.36 7.40
CA VAL A 42 3.11 -18.35 8.29
C VAL A 42 2.09 -18.86 9.31
N GLY A 43 1.35 -17.95 9.96
CA GLY A 43 0.28 -18.31 10.90
C GLY A 43 -0.83 -19.15 10.26
N ARG A 44 -1.11 -18.93 8.98
CA ARG A 44 -2.10 -19.71 8.22
C ARG A 44 -1.63 -21.13 7.89
N VAL A 45 -0.35 -21.29 7.52
CA VAL A 45 0.22 -22.58 7.09
C VAL A 45 0.60 -23.47 8.27
N TYR A 46 1.23 -22.90 9.29
CA TYR A 46 1.79 -23.66 10.42
C TYR A 46 1.00 -23.50 11.73
N GLY A 47 0.02 -22.60 11.78
CA GLY A 47 -0.80 -22.39 12.97
C GLY A 47 -1.82 -23.52 13.20
N ASN A 48 -2.28 -23.64 14.45
CA ASN A 48 -3.38 -24.53 14.80
C ASN A 48 -4.70 -24.11 14.10
N LYS A 49 -5.75 -24.94 14.18
CA LYS A 49 -7.04 -24.70 13.50
C LYS A 49 -7.67 -23.34 13.86
N LEU A 50 -7.42 -22.84 15.08
CA LEU A 50 -7.91 -21.55 15.55
C LEU A 50 -7.14 -20.39 14.89
N ILE A 51 -5.81 -20.40 14.98
CA ILE A 51 -4.92 -19.38 14.39
C ILE A 51 -5.09 -19.32 12.88
N SER A 52 -5.12 -20.47 12.21
CA SER A 52 -5.32 -20.54 10.76
C SER A 52 -6.69 -20.00 10.33
N SER A 53 -7.74 -20.23 11.13
CA SER A 53 -9.07 -19.65 10.90
C SER A 53 -9.07 -18.13 11.08
N PHE A 54 -8.46 -17.59 12.14
CA PHE A 54 -8.31 -16.15 12.33
C PHE A 54 -7.54 -15.47 11.20
N CYS A 55 -6.40 -16.03 10.78
CA CYS A 55 -5.63 -15.53 9.64
C CYS A 55 -6.44 -15.59 8.33
N THR A 56 -7.27 -16.62 8.16
CA THR A 56 -8.15 -16.74 6.99
C THR A 56 -9.23 -15.66 7.00
N VAL A 57 -9.92 -15.41 8.12
CA VAL A 57 -10.92 -14.34 8.23
C VAL A 57 -10.28 -12.96 8.01
N TYR A 58 -9.12 -12.71 8.61
CA TYR A 58 -8.36 -11.47 8.41
C TYR A 58 -8.04 -11.27 6.92
N THR A 59 -7.43 -12.25 6.27
CA THR A 59 -7.09 -12.13 4.83
C THR A 59 -8.32 -11.98 3.94
N LEU A 60 -9.44 -12.63 4.28
CA LEU A 60 -10.70 -12.50 3.56
C LEU A 60 -11.27 -11.09 3.65
N PHE A 61 -11.19 -10.45 4.82
CA PHE A 61 -11.66 -9.09 5.04
C PHE A 61 -10.83 -8.09 4.24
N PHE A 62 -9.50 -8.12 4.38
CA PHE A 62 -8.59 -7.15 3.75
C PHE A 62 -8.37 -7.38 2.24
N ARG A 63 -8.53 -8.60 1.72
CA ARG A 63 -8.45 -8.88 0.27
C ARG A 63 -9.81 -8.87 -0.43
N GLY A 64 -10.89 -9.10 0.31
CA GLY A 64 -12.24 -9.23 -0.23
C GLY A 64 -13.04 -7.94 -0.25
N THR A 65 -12.66 -6.92 0.53
CA THR A 65 -13.28 -5.59 0.48
C THR A 65 -12.55 -4.68 -0.51
N PRO A 66 -13.28 -3.94 -1.37
CA PRO A 66 -12.65 -2.93 -2.23
C PRO A 66 -11.94 -1.90 -1.34
N LEU A 67 -10.71 -1.51 -1.70
CA LEU A 67 -9.91 -0.52 -0.96
C LEU A 67 -10.65 0.80 -0.70
N LEU A 68 -11.65 1.14 -1.52
CA LEU A 68 -12.51 2.32 -1.35
C LEU A 68 -13.53 2.21 -0.20
N VAL A 69 -13.81 0.99 0.28
CA VAL A 69 -14.80 0.71 1.34
C VAL A 69 -14.13 0.55 2.71
N LEU A 70 -12.83 0.29 2.76
CA LEU A 70 -12.02 0.19 3.98
C LEU A 70 -11.61 1.58 4.48
#